data_AF-A0A820X8K7-F1
#
_entry.id   AF-A0A820X8K7-F1
#
_cell.length_a   1.000
_cell.length_b   1.000
_cell.length_c   1.000
_cell.angle_alpha   90.00
_cell.angle_beta   90.00
_cell.angle_gamma   90.00
#
_symmetry.space_group_name_H-M   'P 1'
#
loop_
_entity.id
_entity.type
_entity.pdbx_description
1 polymer ?
#
loop_
_entity_poly.entity_id
_entity_poly.type
_entity_poly.pdbx_seq_one_letter_code
_entity_poly.pdbx_strand_id
1 'polypeptide(L)'
;MKRTVLTADGRRQWNRSVKLGAQLIAIGMIYVIGWVPYSLIVLIQMFKGFEELADILSRVLAYFPYFQELILPFVAILYMPEIKGKLIAFCMFPCMNIKRRHQNQVQVIHNQTTITNFQSRIVNRR
;
A
#
# COMPACT_ATOMS: atom_id res chain seq x y z
N MET A 1 33.79 -25.85 -18.65
CA MET A 1 33.44 -24.55 -19.27
C MET A 1 32.04 -24.14 -18.77
N LYS A 2 31.94 -23.38 -17.67
CA LYS A 2 30.67 -22.87 -17.10
C LYS A 2 30.78 -21.35 -17.05
N ARG A 3 30.34 -20.66 -18.10
CA ARG A 3 30.48 -19.19 -18.20
C ARG A 3 29.27 -18.58 -18.94
N THR A 4 28.06 -18.95 -18.52
CA THR A 4 26.82 -18.43 -19.15
C THR A 4 25.68 -18.12 -18.18
N VAL A 5 25.73 -18.55 -16.91
CA VAL A 5 24.61 -18.36 -15.97
C VAL A 5 24.65 -17.00 -15.24
N LEU A 6 25.83 -16.38 -15.11
CA LEU A 6 25.99 -15.10 -14.38
C LEU A 6 25.42 -13.86 -15.10
N THR A 7 25.13 -13.94 -16.41
CA THR A 7 24.70 -12.76 -17.19
C THR A 7 23.19 -12.57 -17.21
N ALA A 8 22.39 -13.62 -16.97
CA ALA A 8 20.93 -13.53 -16.93
C ALA A 8 20.45 -12.85 -15.63
N ASP A 9 21.09 -13.16 -14.50
CA ASP A 9 20.79 -12.53 -13.21
C ASP A 9 21.21 -11.06 -13.18
N GLY A 10 22.39 -10.72 -13.73
CA GLY A 10 22.82 -9.33 -13.83
C GLY A 10 21.86 -8.45 -14.64
N ARG A 11 21.32 -8.97 -15.74
CA ARG A 11 20.34 -8.23 -16.57
C ARG A 11 18.99 -8.06 -15.86
N ARG A 12 18.53 -9.07 -15.12
CA ARG A 12 17.33 -8.97 -14.28
C ARG A 12 17.51 -7.99 -13.14
N GLN A 13 18.66 -8.00 -12.48
CA GLN A 13 18.98 -7.09 -11.39
C GLN A 13 19.06 -5.64 -11.88
N TRP A 14 19.68 -5.40 -13.04
CA TRP A 14 19.70 -4.09 -13.70
C TRP A 14 18.30 -3.57 -14.00
N ASN A 15 17.45 -4.37 -14.64
CA ASN A 15 16.06 -3.97 -14.94
C ASN A 15 15.26 -3.67 -13.67
N ARG A 16 15.51 -4.39 -12.57
CA ARG A 16 14.90 -4.11 -11.27
C ARG A 16 15.37 -2.78 -10.70
N SER A 17 16.66 -2.51 -10.73
CA SER A 17 17.25 -1.25 -10.25
C SER A 17 16.75 -0.04 -11.05
N VAL A 18 16.69 -0.15 -12.37
CA VAL A 18 16.15 0.92 -13.24
C VAL A 18 14.68 1.18 -12.94
N LYS A 19 13.89 0.12 -12.74
CA LYS A 19 12.48 0.25 -12.36
C LYS A 19 12.31 0.96 -11.01
N LEU A 20 13.08 0.59 -10.00
CA LEU A 20 13.09 1.25 -8.69
C LEU A 20 13.53 2.71 -8.80
N GLY A 21 14.55 2.99 -9.60
CA GLY A 21 15.01 4.35 -9.88
C GLY A 21 13.93 5.22 -10.52
N ALA A 22 13.23 4.70 -11.53
CA ALA A 22 12.13 5.41 -12.18
C ALA A 22 10.97 5.70 -11.21
N GLN A 23 10.65 4.76 -10.31
CA GLN A 23 9.65 4.97 -9.25
C GLN A 23 10.07 6.06 -8.26
N LEU A 24 11.35 6.07 -7.87
CA LEU A 24 11.88 7.07 -6.95
C LEU A 24 11.85 8.47 -7.59
N ILE A 25 12.21 8.57 -8.87
CA ILE A 25 12.13 9.82 -9.64
C ILE A 25 10.67 10.29 -9.76
N ALA A 26 9.72 9.38 -10.00
CA ALA A 26 8.31 9.73 -10.08
C ALA A 26 7.77 10.30 -8.75
N ILE A 27 8.13 9.69 -7.62
CA ILE A 27 7.77 10.19 -6.28
C ILE A 27 8.47 11.54 -6.02
N GLY A 28 9.74 11.67 -6.40
CA GLY A 28 10.49 12.91 -6.30
C GLY A 28 9.84 14.05 -7.07
N MET A 29 9.41 13.81 -8.31
CA MET A 29 8.71 14.80 -9.14
C MET A 29 7.42 15.30 -8.49
N ILE A 30 6.64 14.41 -7.87
CA ILE A 30 5.43 14.80 -7.14
C ILE A 30 5.77 15.72 -5.96
N TYR A 31 6.88 15.42 -5.27
CA TYR A 31 7.40 16.28 -4.20
C TYR A 31 7.80 17.66 -4.70
N VAL A 32 8.52 17.72 -5.83
CA VAL A 32 8.90 19.00 -6.45
C VAL A 32 7.66 19.79 -6.84
N ILE A 33 6.67 19.16 -7.48
CA ILE A 33 5.44 19.83 -7.93
C ILE A 33 4.61 20.36 -6.76
N GLY A 34 4.53 19.64 -5.63
CA GLY A 34 3.75 20.12 -4.49
C GLY A 34 4.47 21.16 -3.63
N TRP A 35 5.78 21.03 -3.44
CA TRP A 35 6.53 21.94 -2.56
C TRP A 35 7.09 23.19 -3.24
N VAL A 36 7.52 23.11 -4.50
CA VAL A 36 8.12 24.26 -5.18
C VAL A 36 7.16 25.45 -5.28
N PRO A 37 5.87 25.28 -5.66
CA PRO A 37 4.93 26.39 -5.68
C PRO A 37 4.78 27.04 -4.31
N TYR A 38 4.71 26.24 -3.25
CA TYR A 38 4.61 26.74 -1.88
C TYR A 38 5.86 27.53 -1.47
N SER A 39 7.05 26.98 -1.72
CA SER A 39 8.32 27.66 -1.42
C SER A 39 8.48 28.97 -2.19
N LEU A 40 8.01 29.05 -3.44
CA LEU A 40 8.04 30.28 -4.23
C LEU A 40 7.15 31.37 -3.64
N ILE A 41 5.98 31.04 -3.10
CA ILE A 41 5.07 32.02 -2.49
C ILE A 41 5.68 32.57 -1.20
N VAL A 42 6.23 31.70 -0.36
CA VAL A 42 6.92 32.12 0.86
C VAL A 42 8.08 33.06 0.51
N LEU A 43 8.81 32.77 -0.57
CA LEU A 43 9.86 33.64 -1.07
C LEU A 43 9.31 34.99 -1.56
N ILE A 44 8.21 35.00 -2.32
CA ILE A 44 7.54 36.23 -2.78
C ILE A 44 7.07 37.08 -1.60
N GLN A 45 6.55 36.45 -0.54
CA GLN A 45 6.07 37.12 0.67
C GLN A 45 7.18 37.86 1.42
N MET A 46 8.45 37.48 1.24
CA MET A 46 9.59 38.21 1.82
C MET A 46 9.89 39.53 1.10
N PHE A 47 9.35 39.77 -0.11
CA PHE A 47 9.56 41.00 -0.85
C PHE A 47 8.48 42.04 -0.52
N LYS A 48 8.94 43.23 -0.12
CA LYS A 48 8.07 44.37 0.20
C LYS A 48 7.26 44.79 -1.02
N GLY A 49 5.94 44.90 -0.87
CA GLY A 49 5.01 45.33 -1.94
C GLY A 49 4.17 44.22 -2.59
N PHE A 50 4.37 42.96 -2.21
CA PHE A 50 3.59 41.82 -2.70
C PHE A 50 2.67 41.19 -1.63
N GLU A 51 2.40 41.90 -0.53
CA GLU A 51 1.71 41.34 0.64
C GLU A 51 0.28 40.85 0.32
N GLU A 52 -0.53 41.64 -0.41
CA GLU A 52 -1.89 41.23 -0.79
C GLU A 52 -1.89 40.05 -1.77
N LEU A 53 -0.97 40.05 -2.75
CA LEU A 53 -0.84 38.97 -3.72
C LEU A 53 -0.38 37.67 -3.04
N ALA A 54 0.57 37.78 -2.11
CA ALA A 54 1.06 36.66 -1.31
C ALA A 54 -0.04 36.10 -0.40
N ASP A 55 -0.88 36.94 0.21
CA ASP A 55 -1.98 36.48 1.06
C ASP A 55 -3.01 35.67 0.24
N ILE A 56 -3.38 36.15 -0.95
CA ILE A 56 -4.30 35.43 -1.85
C ILE A 56 -3.69 34.10 -2.31
N LEU A 57 -2.43 34.10 -2.76
CA LEU A 57 -1.76 32.87 -3.20
C LEU A 57 -1.57 31.88 -2.05
N SER A 58 -1.22 32.36 -0.86
CA SER A 58 -1.01 31.49 0.30
C SER A 58 -2.28 30.74 0.67
N ARG A 59 -3.46 31.35 0.58
CA ARG A 59 -4.73 30.68 0.87
C ARG A 59 -5.02 29.51 -0.06
N VAL A 60 -4.64 29.59 -1.33
CA VAL A 60 -4.92 28.52 -2.30
C VAL A 60 -3.82 27.45 -2.28
N LEU A 61 -2.56 27.89 -2.25
CA LEU A 61 -1.41 27.03 -2.44
C LEU A 61 -0.86 26.45 -1.12
N ALA A 62 -1.28 26.96 0.04
CA ALA A 62 -1.00 26.30 1.31
C ALA A 62 -1.67 24.92 1.41
N TYR A 63 -2.72 24.64 0.64
CA TYR A 63 -3.38 23.34 0.63
C TYR A 63 -2.64 22.27 -0.19
N PHE A 64 -1.74 22.66 -1.11
CA PHE A 64 -1.03 21.73 -1.99
C PHE A 64 -0.19 20.67 -1.26
N PRO A 65 0.62 21.04 -0.25
CA PRO A 65 1.37 20.06 0.54
C PRO A 65 0.46 19.01 1.21
N TYR A 66 -0.70 19.43 1.72
CA TYR A 66 -1.66 18.51 2.35
C TYR A 66 -2.30 17.55 1.34
N PHE A 67 -2.63 18.02 0.14
CA PHE A 67 -3.07 17.13 -0.94
C PHE A 67 -1.98 16.14 -1.36
N GLN A 68 -0.72 16.55 -1.32
CA GLN A 68 0.42 15.70 -1.64
C GLN A 68 0.52 14.51 -0.67
N GLU A 69 0.35 14.74 0.64
CA GLU A 69 0.35 13.68 1.66
C GLU A 69 -0.75 12.64 1.42
N LEU A 70 -1.93 13.10 0.97
CA LEU A 70 -3.03 12.22 0.59
C LEU A 70 -2.74 11.39 -0.67
N ILE A 71 -2.08 11.97 -1.67
CA ILE A 71 -1.82 11.33 -2.97
C ILE A 71 -0.66 10.31 -2.90
N LEU A 72 0.32 10.54 -2.03
CA LEU A 72 1.51 9.70 -1.87
C LEU A 72 1.23 8.19 -1.72
N PRO A 73 0.32 7.74 -0.83
CA PRO A 73 0.01 6.32 -0.71
C PRO A 73 -0.59 5.73 -1.98
N PHE A 74 -1.43 6.47 -2.71
CA PHE A 74 -2.02 5.98 -3.97
C PHE A 74 -0.96 5.83 -5.06
N VAL A 75 -0.07 6.80 -5.17
CA VAL A 75 1.06 6.76 -6.10
C VAL A 75 1.99 5.60 -5.73
N ALA A 76 2.33 5.43 -4.45
CA ALA A 76 3.15 4.31 -4.00
C ALA A 76 2.52 2.95 -4.36
N ILE A 77 1.20 2.80 -4.19
CA ILE A 77 0.47 1.57 -4.56
C ILE A 77 0.45 1.35 -6.08
N LEU A 78 0.30 2.42 -6.87
CA LEU A 78 0.25 2.35 -8.33
C LEU A 78 1.60 1.94 -8.92
N TYR A 79 2.68 2.55 -8.41
CA TYR A 79 4.02 2.37 -8.94
C TYR A 79 4.72 1.14 -8.35
N MET A 80 4.39 0.71 -7.12
CA MET A 80 5.00 -0.46 -6.47
C MET A 80 4.00 -1.64 -6.36
N PRO A 81 3.89 -2.48 -7.42
CA PRO A 81 2.95 -3.62 -7.42
C PRO A 81 3.26 -4.65 -6.32
N GLU A 82 4.52 -4.75 -5.89
CA GLU A 82 4.95 -5.61 -4.78
C GLU A 82 4.34 -5.16 -3.44
N ILE A 83 4.13 -3.86 -3.25
CA ILE A 83 3.47 -3.28 -2.07
C ILE A 83 1.96 -3.43 -2.19
N LYS A 84 1.39 -3.24 -3.39
CA LYS A 84 -0.04 -3.45 -3.65
C LYS A 84 -0.52 -4.82 -3.18
N GLY A 85 0.22 -5.89 -3.47
CA GLY A 85 -0.12 -7.24 -3.02
C GLY A 85 -0.10 -7.39 -1.50
N LYS A 86 0.91 -6.82 -0.83
CA LYS A 86 1.02 -6.83 0.65
C LYS A 86 -0.06 -5.98 1.32
N LEU A 87 -0.41 -4.84 0.73
CA LEU A 87 -1.44 -3.95 1.25
C LEU A 87 -2.83 -4.58 1.12
N ILE A 88 -3.14 -5.21 -0.02
CA ILE A 88 -4.38 -5.97 -0.18
C ILE A 88 -4.43 -7.12 0.85
N ALA A 89 -3.32 -7.83 1.04
CA ALA A 89 -3.25 -8.88 2.06
C ALA A 89 -3.45 -8.32 3.48
N PHE A 90 -2.90 -7.15 3.80
CA PHE A 90 -3.08 -6.48 5.08
C PHE A 90 -4.52 -6.01 5.29
N CYS A 91 -5.13 -5.36 4.29
CA CYS A 91 -6.53 -4.91 4.33
C CYS A 91 -7.54 -6.07 4.33
N MET A 92 -7.24 -7.19 3.66
CA MET A 92 -8.08 -8.39 3.67
C MET A 92 -7.82 -9.31 4.87
N PHE A 93 -6.72 -9.11 5.61
CA PHE A 93 -6.35 -9.94 6.74
C PHE A 93 -7.46 -10.07 7.79
N PRO A 94 -8.14 -8.98 8.22
CA PRO A 94 -9.25 -9.08 9.17
C PRO A 94 -10.41 -9.90 8.62
N CYS A 95 -10.76 -9.68 7.34
CA CYS A 95 -11.91 -10.32 6.68
C CYS A 95 -11.67 -11.82 6.43
N MET A 96 -10.45 -12.20 6.05
CA MET A 96 -10.08 -13.61 5.89
C MET A 96 -9.98 -14.36 7.22
N ASN A 97 -9.56 -13.68 8.30
CA ASN A 97 -9.43 -14.31 9.62
C ASN A 97 -10.81 -14.64 10.23
N ILE A 98 -11.82 -13.79 9.98
CA ILE A 98 -13.22 -14.03 10.37
C ILE A 98 -13.78 -15.28 9.65
N LYS A 99 -13.57 -15.39 8.34
CA LYS A 99 -14.07 -16.53 7.55
C LYS A 99 -13.45 -17.86 7.98
N ARG A 100 -12.15 -17.86 8.33
CA ARG A 100 -11.43 -19.04 8.82
C ARG A 100 -11.91 -19.51 10.20
N ARG A 101 -12.18 -18.59 11.12
CA ARG A 101 -12.75 -18.93 12.44
C ARG A 101 -14.13 -19.57 12.30
N HIS A 102 -14.96 -19.05 11.40
CA HIS A 102 -16.30 -19.58 11.16
C HIS A 102 -16.26 -21.02 10.59
N GLN A 103 -15.39 -21.30 9.63
CA GLN A 103 -15.24 -22.66 9.08
C GLN A 103 -14.72 -23.67 10.10
N ASN A 104 -13.73 -23.28 10.91
CA ASN A 104 -13.21 -24.15 11.97
C ASN A 104 -14.28 -24.45 13.04
N GLN A 105 -15.12 -23.48 13.41
CA GLN A 105 -16.22 -23.73 14.35
C GLN A 105 -17.28 -24.68 13.78
N VAL A 106 -17.67 -24.52 12.51
CA VAL A 106 -18.66 -25.41 11.88
C VAL A 106 -18.15 -26.85 11.79
N GLN A 107 -16.86 -27.06 11.49
CA GLN A 107 -16.26 -28.39 11.47
C GLN A 107 -16.18 -29.04 12.86
N VAL A 108 -15.86 -28.27 13.90
CA VAL A 108 -15.85 -28.78 15.29
C VAL A 108 -17.25 -29.20 15.72
N ILE A 109 -18.27 -28.40 15.42
CA ILE A 109 -19.67 -28.70 15.76
C ILE A 109 -20.12 -29.97 15.01
N HIS A 110 -19.85 -30.07 13.70
CA HIS A 110 -20.24 -31.23 12.90
C HIS A 110 -19.62 -32.53 13.43
N ASN A 111 -18.31 -32.52 13.72
CA ASN A 111 -17.61 -33.70 14.26
C ASN A 111 -18.14 -34.12 15.63
N GLN A 112 -18.47 -33.17 16.52
CA GLN A 112 -19.12 -33.47 17.80
C GLN A 112 -20.50 -34.10 17.60
N THR A 113 -21.27 -33.64 16.61
CA THR A 113 -22.60 -34.18 16.33
C THR A 113 -22.53 -35.59 15.72
N THR A 114 -21.49 -35.89 14.94
CA THR A 114 -21.27 -37.23 14.40
C THR A 114 -20.92 -38.22 15.50
N ILE A 115 -20.07 -37.81 16.46
CA ILE A 115 -19.64 -38.65 17.58
C ILE A 115 -20.82 -38.96 18.52
N THR A 116 -21.65 -37.96 18.85
CA THR A 116 -22.83 -38.17 19.72
C THR A 116 -23.88 -39.06 19.06
N ASN A 117 -24.11 -38.92 17.75
CA ASN A 117 -24.99 -39.81 17.00
C ASN A 117 -24.45 -41.24 16.87
N PHE A 118 -23.13 -41.42 16.86
CA PHE A 118 -22.52 -42.76 16.89
C PHE A 118 -22.69 -43.41 18.27
N GLN A 119 -22.47 -42.66 19.35
CA GLN A 119 -22.66 -43.18 20.71
C GLN A 119 -24.11 -43.53 21.01
N SER A 120 -25.08 -42.72 20.58
CA SER A 120 -26.51 -43.03 20.77
C SER A 120 -26.95 -44.29 20.01
N ARG A 121 -26.39 -44.55 18.82
CA ARG A 121 -26.64 -45.79 18.06
C ARG A 121 -26.03 -47.05 18.69
N ILE A 122 -24.90 -46.91 19.39
CA ILE A 122 -24.26 -48.03 20.09
C ILE A 122 -25.03 -48.39 21.36
N VAL A 123 -25.54 -47.39 22.08
CA VAL A 123 -26.37 -47.59 23.29
C VAL A 123 -27.71 -48.25 22.94
N ASN A 124 -28.33 -47.89 21.81
CA ASN A 124 -29.62 -48.45 21.39
C ASN A 124 -29.53 -49.86 20.76
N ARG A 125 -28.31 -50.43 20.66
CA ARG A 125 -28.05 -51.80 20.16
C ARG A 125 -27.67 -52.78 21.27
N ARG A 126 -27.61 -52.33 22.53
CA ARG A 126 -27.50 -53.19 23.72
C ARG A 126 -28.86 -53.29 24.39
#